data_AF-A0AAJ1K1A0-F1
#
_entry.id   AF-A0AAJ1K1A0-F1
#
_cell.length_a   1.000
_cell.length_b   1.000
_cell.length_c   1.000
_cell.angle_alpha   90.00
_cell.angle_beta   90.00
_cell.angle_gamma   90.00
#
_symmetry.space_group_name_H-M   'P 1'
#
loop_
_entity.id
_entity.type
_entity.pdbx_description
1 polymer ?
#
loop_
_entity_poly.entity_id
_entity_poly.type
_entity_poly.pdbx_seq_one_letter_code
_entity_poly.pdbx_strand_id
1 'polypeptide(L)'
;MALLCFFSLISATILLILGIIAAIRKRNKKKYFVSAISCLVVSVISFILFTPETPHSKNINKTSPVMTEKNKPAPKEIEQTVIQEEQKQAEEKQRLEDRKKFDEQFKQEMDKKQQRTSLNTDKDTYENEIKPKIDNMMKEYDEIWNKEWKPAWTEVSNNASLIDKNALIEKMESISNKYDSLSKKNIAFKDGEKLSDPVLKEKINEFRKELGLAINYRSNAATVVNQGLKGVAPMKGRMDEALKSVELSDQKIINAAVNLTEVETKLGISRN
;
A
#
# COMPACT_ATOMS: atom_id res chain seq x y z
N MET A 1 37.59 -22.59 -20.42
CA MET A 1 38.11 -21.94 -19.19
C MET A 1 38.15 -20.41 -19.31
N ALA A 2 38.76 -19.83 -20.36
CA ALA A 2 38.85 -18.37 -20.54
C ALA A 2 37.48 -17.64 -20.54
N LEU A 3 36.47 -18.17 -21.22
CA LEU A 3 35.13 -17.56 -21.28
C LEU A 3 34.44 -17.46 -19.91
N LEU A 4 34.65 -18.45 -19.02
CA LEU A 4 34.08 -18.48 -17.67
C LEU A 4 34.79 -17.49 -16.73
N CYS A 5 36.10 -17.28 -16.93
CA CYS A 5 36.85 -16.25 -16.21
C CYS A 5 36.35 -14.83 -16.56
N PHE A 6 35.97 -14.59 -17.82
CA PHE A 6 35.36 -13.32 -18.23
C PHE A 6 34.01 -13.06 -17.56
N PHE A 7 33.13 -14.06 -17.46
CA PHE A 7 31.85 -13.89 -16.75
C PHE A 7 32.02 -13.69 -15.23
N SER A 8 33.01 -14.33 -14.62
CA SER A 8 33.36 -14.11 -13.22
C SER A 8 33.82 -12.68 -12.94
N LEU A 9 34.69 -12.12 -13.80
CA LEU A 9 35.16 -10.74 -13.72
C LEU A 9 34.03 -9.72 -13.93
N ILE A 10 33.12 -9.98 -14.87
CA ILE A 10 31.94 -9.12 -15.10
C ILE A 10 30.99 -9.16 -13.89
N SER A 11 30.76 -10.33 -13.31
CA SER A 11 29.92 -10.47 -12.11
C SER A 11 30.51 -9.73 -10.90
N ALA A 12 31.83 -9.85 -10.68
CA ALA A 12 32.53 -9.18 -9.60
C ALA A 12 32.48 -7.64 -9.74
N THR A 13 32.64 -7.12 -10.96
CA THR A 13 32.56 -5.67 -11.21
C THR A 13 31.16 -5.11 -11.02
N ILE A 14 30.10 -5.84 -11.43
CA ILE A 14 28.71 -5.46 -11.20
C ILE A 14 28.38 -5.39 -9.70
N LEU A 15 28.85 -6.36 -8.91
CA LEU A 15 28.65 -6.37 -7.45
C LEU A 15 29.33 -5.19 -6.75
N LEU A 16 30.53 -4.81 -7.22
CA LEU A 16 31.29 -3.67 -6.69
C LEU A 16 30.56 -2.35 -6.97
N ILE A 17 30.02 -2.18 -8.19
CA ILE A 17 29.23 -1.01 -8.58
C ILE A 17 27.93 -0.92 -7.75
N LEU A 18 27.21 -2.04 -7.57
CA LEU A 18 25.99 -2.08 -6.76
C LEU A 18 26.28 -1.79 -5.28
N GLY A 19 27.40 -2.25 -4.75
CA GLY A 19 27.85 -1.96 -3.38
C GLY A 19 28.12 -0.47 -3.15
N ILE A 20 28.80 0.19 -4.11
CA ILE A 20 29.06 1.64 -4.06
C ILE A 20 27.75 2.44 -4.14
N ILE A 21 26.83 2.06 -5.04
CA ILE A 21 25.52 2.71 -5.17
C ILE A 21 24.70 2.55 -3.88
N ALA A 22 24.72 1.38 -3.25
CA ALA A 22 24.02 1.13 -1.99
C ALA A 22 24.62 1.92 -0.81
N ALA A 23 25.95 2.11 -0.78
CA ALA A 23 26.64 2.91 0.22
C ALA A 23 26.30 4.42 0.10
N ILE A 24 26.19 4.94 -1.12
CA ILE A 24 25.89 6.36 -1.38
C ILE A 24 24.42 6.70 -1.08
N ARG A 25 23.46 5.79 -1.37
CA ARG A 25 22.02 6.12 -1.32
C ARG A 25 21.35 5.99 0.05
N LYS A 26 22.08 5.65 1.13
CA LYS A 26 21.60 5.50 2.53
C LYS A 26 20.14 4.96 2.63
N ARG A 27 19.82 3.89 1.89
CA ARG A 27 18.49 3.26 1.84
C ARG A 27 18.56 1.77 2.17
N ASN A 28 17.49 1.31 2.83
CA ASN A 28 17.27 0.01 3.50
C ASN A 28 18.12 -1.18 3.01
N LYS A 29 19.01 -1.66 3.89
CA LYS A 29 19.98 -2.75 3.72
C LYS A 29 19.37 -4.13 3.39
N LYS A 30 18.04 -4.30 3.54
CA LYS A 30 17.37 -5.61 3.42
C LYS A 30 17.29 -6.15 1.99
N LYS A 31 17.19 -5.28 0.96
CA LYS A 31 17.00 -5.73 -0.44
C LYS A 31 18.29 -6.21 -1.13
N TYR A 32 19.45 -5.67 -0.75
CA TYR A 32 20.74 -6.06 -1.32
C TYR A 32 21.32 -7.33 -0.69
N PHE A 33 20.92 -7.66 0.54
CA PHE A 33 21.35 -8.88 1.21
C PHE A 33 20.77 -10.14 0.54
N VAL A 34 19.50 -10.08 0.10
CA VAL A 34 18.84 -11.18 -0.64
C VAL A 34 19.50 -11.42 -2.01
N SER A 35 19.94 -10.34 -2.69
CA SER A 35 20.66 -10.45 -3.96
C SER A 35 22.05 -11.07 -3.81
N ALA A 36 22.77 -10.78 -2.72
CA ALA A 36 24.09 -11.33 -2.46
C ALA A 36 24.05 -12.83 -2.15
N ILE A 37 23.02 -13.28 -1.41
CA ILE A 37 22.81 -14.71 -1.11
C ILE A 37 22.49 -15.49 -2.38
N SER A 38 21.68 -14.93 -3.28
CA SER A 38 21.33 -15.60 -4.55
C SER A 38 22.56 -15.86 -5.44
N CYS A 39 23.54 -14.95 -5.48
CA CYS A 39 24.78 -15.17 -6.24
C CYS A 39 25.70 -16.23 -5.61
N LEU A 40 25.72 -16.34 -4.28
CA LEU A 40 26.51 -17.35 -3.57
C LEU A 40 26.00 -18.76 -3.84
N VAL A 41 24.68 -18.95 -3.89
CA VAL A 41 24.07 -20.25 -4.20
C VAL A 41 24.39 -20.68 -5.64
N VAL A 42 24.36 -19.75 -6.59
CA VAL A 42 24.70 -20.06 -8.00
C VAL A 42 26.19 -20.38 -8.18
N SER A 43 27.09 -19.75 -7.41
CA SER A 43 28.53 -20.07 -7.49
C SER A 43 28.86 -21.44 -6.90
N VAL A 44 28.22 -21.83 -5.78
CA VAL A 44 28.41 -23.14 -5.14
C VAL A 44 27.89 -24.28 -6.04
N ILE A 45 26.73 -24.11 -6.68
CA ILE A 45 26.19 -25.11 -7.63
C ILE A 45 27.11 -25.28 -8.85
N SER A 46 27.75 -24.20 -9.30
CA SER A 46 28.70 -24.24 -10.42
C SER A 46 30.00 -24.97 -10.08
N PHE A 47 30.41 -24.97 -8.80
CA PHE A 47 31.58 -25.72 -8.33
C PHE A 47 31.32 -27.23 -8.19
N ILE A 48 30.10 -27.64 -7.81
CA ILE A 48 29.74 -29.06 -7.64
C ILE A 48 29.61 -29.78 -8.99
N LEU A 49 29.17 -29.08 -10.04
CA LEU A 49 28.96 -29.69 -11.37
C LEU A 49 30.23 -29.80 -12.23
N PHE A 50 31.39 -29.30 -11.78
CA PHE A 50 32.62 -29.23 -12.59
C PHE A 50 33.89 -29.70 -11.88
N THR A 51 33.79 -30.60 -10.89
CA THR A 51 34.95 -31.38 -10.44
C THR A 51 35.12 -32.62 -11.34
N PRO A 52 36.21 -32.75 -12.11
CA PRO A 52 36.51 -34.00 -12.80
C PRO A 52 36.87 -35.08 -11.77
N GLU A 53 36.21 -36.24 -11.85
CA GLU A 53 36.58 -37.42 -11.07
C GLU A 53 38.04 -37.81 -11.36
N THR A 54 38.84 -37.94 -10.30
CA THR A 54 40.14 -38.61 -10.37
C THR A 54 40.00 -40.08 -9.94
N PRO A 55 40.66 -41.01 -10.65
CA PRO A 55 40.46 -42.44 -10.47
C PRO A 55 41.18 -43.01 -9.26
N HIS A 56 40.57 -44.01 -8.63
CA HIS A 56 41.14 -44.80 -7.53
C HIS A 56 42.44 -45.52 -7.95
N SER A 57 43.46 -45.31 -7.12
CA SER A 57 44.80 -45.89 -7.16
C SER A 57 44.83 -47.43 -7.07
N LYS A 58 45.69 -48.06 -7.89
CA LYS A 58 46.14 -49.46 -7.83
C LYS A 58 47.59 -49.53 -7.30
N ASN A 59 47.85 -50.39 -6.30
CA ASN A 59 49.11 -51.17 -6.12
C ASN A 59 48.86 -52.23 -5.02
N ILE A 60 48.79 -53.54 -5.30
CA ILE A 60 49.85 -54.56 -5.52
C ILE A 60 50.65 -54.91 -4.24
N ASN A 61 50.41 -56.12 -3.66
CA ASN A 61 51.35 -57.26 -3.51
C ASN A 61 51.05 -58.18 -2.29
N LYS A 62 50.63 -59.42 -2.62
CA LYS A 62 51.23 -60.72 -2.25
C LYS A 62 51.59 -61.02 -0.77
N THR A 63 50.79 -61.88 -0.13
CA THR A 63 51.21 -63.15 0.53
C THR A 63 50.01 -63.98 0.99
N SER A 64 50.06 -65.30 0.77
CA SER A 64 49.14 -66.31 1.33
C SER A 64 49.22 -66.36 2.87
N PRO A 65 48.18 -66.86 3.57
CA PRO A 65 48.14 -68.30 3.83
C PRO A 65 46.75 -68.94 3.65
N VAL A 66 46.78 -70.26 3.73
CA VAL A 66 45.78 -71.26 3.40
C VAL A 66 44.96 -71.63 4.66
N MET A 67 43.73 -72.10 4.43
CA MET A 67 42.82 -72.90 5.28
C MET A 67 41.66 -72.19 6.03
N THR A 68 40.45 -72.53 5.56
CA THR A 68 39.18 -72.84 6.28
C THR A 68 38.74 -71.93 7.43
N GLU A 69 37.51 -71.44 7.48
CA GLU A 69 36.33 -72.25 7.82
C GLU A 69 35.02 -71.45 7.64
N LYS A 70 33.94 -72.15 7.29
CA LYS A 70 32.56 -71.66 7.17
C LYS A 70 32.13 -70.82 8.39
N ASN A 71 31.50 -69.65 8.16
CA ASN A 71 30.18 -69.37 8.74
C ASN A 71 29.50 -68.17 8.08
N LYS A 72 28.27 -68.41 7.63
CA LYS A 72 27.33 -67.46 7.02
C LYS A 72 26.47 -66.90 8.16
N PRO A 73 26.39 -65.57 8.40
CA PRO A 73 25.35 -65.05 9.27
C PRO A 73 24.00 -65.11 8.55
N ALA A 74 22.95 -65.34 9.32
CA ALA A 74 21.62 -65.72 8.86
C ALA A 74 20.82 -64.54 8.23
N PRO A 75 19.83 -64.82 7.35
CA PRO A 75 19.02 -63.80 6.66
C PRO A 75 18.13 -62.89 7.54
N LYS A 76 18.04 -63.14 8.86
CA LYS A 76 17.08 -62.47 9.76
C LYS A 76 17.57 -61.13 10.33
N GLU A 77 18.87 -60.84 10.27
CA GLU A 77 19.48 -59.63 10.85
C GLU A 77 19.42 -58.42 9.89
N ILE A 78 19.39 -58.66 8.58
CA ILE A 78 19.32 -57.65 7.52
C ILE A 78 17.89 -57.11 7.36
N GLU A 79 16.88 -57.94 7.60
CA GLU A 79 15.46 -57.57 7.47
C GLU A 79 14.99 -56.67 8.64
N GLN A 80 15.51 -56.90 9.86
CA GLN A 80 15.21 -56.06 11.04
C GLN A 80 15.87 -54.67 10.99
N THR A 81 17.04 -54.54 10.35
CA THR A 81 17.74 -53.25 10.20
C THR A 81 17.06 -52.36 9.15
N VAL A 82 16.57 -52.93 8.04
CA VAL A 82 15.83 -52.20 7.00
C VAL A 82 14.48 -51.68 7.51
N ILE A 83 13.74 -52.47 8.31
CA ILE A 83 12.45 -52.05 8.89
C ILE A 83 12.62 -50.91 9.91
N GLN A 84 13.71 -50.91 10.70
CA GLN A 84 14.03 -49.81 11.62
C GLN A 84 14.44 -48.52 10.90
N GLU A 85 15.15 -48.61 9.77
CA GLU A 85 15.50 -47.46 8.95
C GLU A 85 14.27 -46.84 8.25
N GLU A 86 13.36 -47.67 7.73
CA GLU A 86 12.09 -47.17 7.17
C GLU A 86 11.20 -46.49 8.22
N GLN A 87 11.12 -47.06 9.44
CA GLN A 87 10.39 -46.43 10.54
C GLN A 87 11.02 -45.10 10.96
N LYS A 88 12.35 -45.01 11.05
CA LYS A 88 13.06 -43.75 11.32
C LYS A 88 12.83 -42.70 10.24
N GLN A 89 12.86 -43.10 8.96
CA GLN A 89 12.61 -42.18 7.85
C GLN A 89 11.16 -41.70 7.82
N ALA A 90 10.20 -42.57 8.15
CA ALA A 90 8.80 -42.19 8.29
C ALA A 90 8.58 -41.21 9.46
N GLU A 91 9.21 -41.47 10.61
CA GLU A 91 9.14 -40.59 11.78
C GLU A 91 9.80 -39.22 11.51
N GLU A 92 10.93 -39.21 10.81
CA GLU A 92 11.64 -37.98 10.43
C GLU A 92 10.82 -37.15 9.42
N LYS A 93 10.20 -37.80 8.42
CA LYS A 93 9.25 -37.14 7.51
C LYS A 93 8.07 -36.53 8.26
N GLN A 94 7.48 -37.27 9.20
CA GLN A 94 6.36 -36.79 10.01
C GLN A 94 6.75 -35.56 10.85
N ARG A 95 7.92 -35.62 11.52
CA ARG A 95 8.46 -34.48 12.29
C ARG A 95 8.74 -33.26 11.40
N LEU A 96 9.17 -33.47 10.15
CA LEU A 96 9.41 -32.40 9.19
C LEU A 96 8.09 -31.74 8.72
N GLU A 97 7.04 -32.54 8.50
CA GLU A 97 5.70 -32.04 8.16
C GLU A 97 5.06 -31.29 9.32
N ASP A 98 5.17 -31.80 10.54
CA ASP A 98 4.66 -31.14 11.75
C ASP A 98 5.38 -29.81 11.99
N ARG A 99 6.70 -29.75 11.78
CA ARG A 99 7.46 -28.51 11.85
C ARG A 99 7.02 -27.50 10.78
N LYS A 100 6.78 -27.93 9.54
CA LYS A 100 6.26 -27.06 8.47
C LYS A 100 4.89 -26.50 8.81
N LYS A 101 3.97 -27.34 9.31
CA LYS A 101 2.63 -26.91 9.74
C LYS A 101 2.71 -25.92 10.90
N PHE A 102 3.59 -26.16 11.87
CA PHE A 102 3.82 -25.25 12.98
C PHE A 102 4.37 -23.90 12.52
N ASP A 103 5.40 -23.90 11.66
CA ASP A 103 6.00 -22.67 11.14
C ASP A 103 4.97 -21.85 10.33
N GLU A 104 4.10 -22.51 9.57
CA GLU A 104 3.05 -21.88 8.78
C GLU A 104 1.93 -21.31 9.67
N GLN A 105 1.50 -22.04 10.69
CA GLN A 105 0.55 -21.54 11.70
C GLN A 105 1.12 -20.37 12.51
N PHE A 106 2.37 -20.47 12.95
CA PHE A 106 3.06 -19.42 13.69
C PHE A 106 3.20 -18.14 12.85
N LYS A 107 3.55 -18.29 11.56
CA LYS A 107 3.63 -17.16 10.64
C LYS A 107 2.27 -16.50 10.44
N GLN A 108 1.19 -17.28 10.24
CA GLN A 108 -0.16 -16.73 10.12
C GLN A 108 -0.62 -16.01 11.40
N GLU A 109 -0.29 -16.53 12.57
CA GLU A 109 -0.66 -15.91 13.85
C GLU A 109 0.12 -14.60 14.09
N MET A 110 1.41 -14.58 13.75
CA MET A 110 2.24 -13.38 13.78
C MET A 110 1.74 -12.32 12.80
N ASP A 111 1.37 -12.71 11.57
CA ASP A 111 0.79 -11.81 10.56
C ASP A 111 -0.54 -11.22 11.05
N LYS A 112 -1.43 -12.04 11.63
CA LYS A 112 -2.70 -11.58 12.23
C LYS A 112 -2.46 -10.60 13.39
N LYS A 113 -1.48 -10.88 14.25
CA LYS A 113 -1.14 -10.01 15.38
C LYS A 113 -0.58 -8.68 14.90
N GLN A 114 0.30 -8.70 13.90
CA GLN A 114 0.85 -7.50 13.28
C GLN A 114 -0.24 -6.67 12.59
N GLN A 115 -1.17 -7.31 11.89
CA GLN A 115 -2.33 -6.66 11.26
C GLN A 115 -3.28 -6.03 12.29
N ARG A 116 -3.53 -6.69 13.42
CA ARG A 116 -4.32 -6.10 14.52
C ARG A 116 -3.62 -4.88 15.12
N THR A 117 -2.32 -4.94 15.35
CA THR A 117 -1.55 -3.80 15.87
C THR A 117 -1.60 -2.62 14.90
N SER A 118 -1.40 -2.85 13.60
CA SER A 118 -1.48 -1.77 12.60
C SER A 118 -2.89 -1.17 12.51
N LEU A 119 -3.93 -2.00 12.60
CA LEU A 119 -5.32 -1.54 12.56
C LEU A 119 -5.67 -0.69 13.79
N ASN A 120 -5.18 -1.06 14.97
CA ASN A 120 -5.34 -0.24 16.18
C ASN A 120 -4.60 1.10 16.06
N THR A 121 -3.37 1.10 15.56
CA THR A 121 -2.62 2.36 15.35
C THR A 121 -3.29 3.25 14.31
N ASP A 122 -3.75 2.69 13.19
CA ASP A 122 -4.45 3.46 12.15
C ASP A 122 -5.77 4.03 12.66
N LYS A 123 -6.48 3.29 13.52
CA LYS A 123 -7.68 3.78 14.20
C LYS A 123 -7.36 5.01 15.06
N ASP A 124 -6.36 4.91 15.92
CA ASP A 124 -5.95 6.01 16.81
C ASP A 124 -5.49 7.23 16.01
N THR A 125 -4.70 7.03 14.95
CA THR A 125 -4.28 8.11 14.04
C THR A 125 -5.48 8.75 13.35
N TYR A 126 -6.44 7.94 12.88
CA TYR A 126 -7.63 8.46 12.22
C TYR A 126 -8.48 9.30 13.19
N GLU A 127 -8.86 8.75 14.35
CA GLU A 127 -9.75 9.41 15.30
C GLU A 127 -9.16 10.71 15.86
N ASN A 128 -7.86 10.73 16.17
CA ASN A 128 -7.24 11.85 16.86
C ASN A 128 -6.62 12.91 15.94
N GLU A 129 -6.16 12.54 14.74
CA GLU A 129 -5.43 13.46 13.86
C GLU A 129 -6.15 13.76 12.54
N ILE A 130 -6.75 12.74 11.92
CA ILE A 130 -7.30 12.85 10.56
C ILE A 130 -8.76 13.33 10.61
N LYS A 131 -9.60 12.64 11.38
CA LYS A 131 -11.05 12.89 11.49
C LYS A 131 -11.36 14.33 11.91
N PRO A 132 -10.70 14.95 12.91
CA PRO A 132 -11.02 16.32 13.30
C PRO A 132 -10.79 17.35 12.18
N LYS A 133 -9.76 17.14 11.35
CA LYS A 133 -9.47 18.01 10.20
C LYS A 133 -10.51 17.84 9.10
N ILE A 134 -10.92 16.59 8.84
CA ILE A 134 -11.98 16.26 7.89
C ILE A 134 -13.30 16.88 8.33
N ASP A 135 -13.70 16.67 9.58
CA ASP A 135 -14.93 17.21 10.15
C ASP A 135 -14.93 18.74 10.09
N ASN A 136 -13.80 19.39 10.38
CA ASN A 136 -13.69 20.84 10.25
C ASN A 136 -13.85 21.30 8.79
N MET A 137 -13.24 20.63 7.81
CA MET A 137 -13.43 20.97 6.39
C MET A 137 -14.88 20.77 5.92
N MET A 138 -15.53 19.68 6.34
CA MET A 138 -16.94 19.42 6.01
C MET A 138 -17.85 20.46 6.65
N LYS A 139 -17.59 20.83 7.92
CA LYS A 139 -18.31 21.89 8.60
C LYS A 139 -18.15 23.23 7.89
N GLU A 140 -16.93 23.63 7.52
CA GLU A 140 -16.70 24.87 6.77
C GLU A 140 -17.45 24.86 5.43
N TYR A 141 -17.43 23.73 4.70
CA TYR A 141 -18.18 23.56 3.45
C TYR A 141 -19.69 23.80 3.65
N ASP A 142 -20.28 23.16 4.66
CA ASP A 142 -21.71 23.26 4.98
C ASP A 142 -22.08 24.64 5.53
N GLU A 143 -21.19 25.28 6.28
CA GLU A 143 -21.42 26.61 6.82
C GLU A 143 -21.47 27.66 5.71
N ILE A 144 -20.55 27.62 4.74
CA ILE A 144 -20.60 28.52 3.58
C ILE A 144 -21.94 28.34 2.84
N TRP A 145 -22.34 27.08 2.63
CA TRP A 145 -23.59 26.77 1.94
C TRP A 145 -24.83 27.28 2.70
N ASN A 146 -24.95 26.92 3.98
CA ASN A 146 -26.16 27.16 4.76
C ASN A 146 -26.28 28.59 5.28
N LYS A 147 -25.15 29.25 5.60
CA LYS A 147 -25.16 30.60 6.18
C LYS A 147 -25.05 31.70 5.14
N GLU A 148 -24.53 31.41 3.95
CA GLU A 148 -24.23 32.46 2.95
C GLU A 148 -24.89 32.17 1.61
N TRP A 149 -24.63 31.01 1.01
CA TRP A 149 -25.13 30.71 -0.33
C TRP A 149 -26.66 30.59 -0.40
N LYS A 150 -27.24 29.70 0.41
CA LYS A 150 -28.69 29.50 0.46
C LYS A 150 -29.44 30.79 0.77
N PRO A 151 -29.07 31.58 1.81
CA PRO A 151 -29.70 32.87 2.06
C PRO A 151 -29.62 33.84 0.89
N ALA A 152 -28.44 33.97 0.24
CA ALA A 152 -28.29 34.85 -0.92
C ALA A 152 -29.21 34.43 -2.07
N TRP A 153 -29.39 33.13 -2.30
CA TRP A 153 -30.31 32.63 -3.31
C TRP A 153 -31.79 32.89 -2.98
N THR A 154 -32.18 32.68 -1.73
CA THR A 154 -33.55 32.94 -1.25
C THR A 154 -33.90 34.44 -1.34
N GLU A 155 -32.94 35.31 -1.02
CA GLU A 155 -33.10 36.75 -1.20
C GLU A 155 -33.40 37.08 -2.67
N VAL A 156 -32.60 36.52 -3.59
CA VAL A 156 -32.78 36.66 -5.05
C VAL A 156 -34.13 36.15 -5.53
N SER A 157 -34.58 34.98 -5.08
CA SER A 157 -35.85 34.41 -5.54
C SER A 157 -37.07 35.21 -5.06
N ASN A 158 -37.00 35.81 -3.87
CA ASN A 158 -38.15 36.45 -3.25
C ASN A 158 -38.29 37.93 -3.64
N ASN A 159 -37.17 38.62 -3.89
CA ASN A 159 -37.15 40.08 -4.06
C ASN A 159 -36.28 40.53 -5.25
N ALA A 160 -36.29 39.77 -6.36
CA ALA A 160 -35.40 39.99 -7.51
C ALA A 160 -35.32 41.44 -8.03
N SER A 161 -36.42 42.21 -7.96
CA SER A 161 -36.49 43.61 -8.43
C SER A 161 -35.98 44.66 -7.44
N LEU A 162 -35.75 44.29 -6.17
CA LEU A 162 -35.34 45.21 -5.09
C LEU A 162 -33.91 44.98 -4.62
N ILE A 163 -33.21 44.01 -5.20
CA ILE A 163 -31.85 43.67 -4.78
C ILE A 163 -30.85 44.69 -5.29
N ASP A 164 -30.05 45.18 -4.35
CA ASP A 164 -28.81 45.86 -4.68
C ASP A 164 -27.87 44.87 -5.37
N LYS A 165 -27.74 45.07 -6.68
CA LYS A 165 -26.90 44.27 -7.56
C LYS A 165 -25.43 44.26 -7.11
N ASN A 166 -24.91 45.38 -6.61
CA ASN A 166 -23.52 45.47 -6.15
C ASN A 166 -23.33 44.67 -4.87
N ALA A 167 -24.27 44.75 -3.93
CA ALA A 167 -24.23 43.93 -2.71
C ALA A 167 -24.29 42.43 -3.04
N LEU A 168 -25.08 42.02 -4.04
CA LEU A 168 -25.12 40.61 -4.47
C LEU A 168 -23.81 40.17 -5.15
N ILE A 169 -23.18 41.03 -5.96
CA ILE A 169 -21.85 40.78 -6.55
C ILE A 169 -20.84 40.52 -5.45
N GLU A 170 -20.77 41.39 -4.44
CA GLU A 170 -19.84 41.25 -3.31
C GLU A 170 -20.09 39.97 -2.50
N LYS A 171 -21.37 39.62 -2.26
CA LYS A 171 -21.74 38.35 -1.61
C LYS A 171 -21.23 37.15 -2.40
N MET A 172 -21.45 37.12 -3.72
CA MET A 172 -21.02 36.00 -4.57
C MET A 172 -19.49 35.89 -4.65
N GLU A 173 -18.77 37.01 -4.68
CA GLU A 173 -17.30 37.02 -4.60
C GLU A 173 -16.79 36.47 -3.27
N SER A 174 -17.39 36.91 -2.16
CA SER A 174 -17.06 36.42 -0.83
C SER A 174 -17.24 34.90 -0.72
N ILE A 175 -18.36 34.37 -1.23
CA ILE A 175 -18.63 32.94 -1.21
C ILE A 175 -17.62 32.16 -2.07
N SER A 176 -17.33 32.62 -3.29
CA SER A 176 -16.33 32.00 -4.15
C SER A 176 -14.96 31.96 -3.46
N ASN A 177 -14.53 33.07 -2.87
CA ASN A 177 -13.25 33.18 -2.17
C ASN A 177 -13.16 32.24 -0.96
N LYS A 178 -14.26 32.05 -0.23
CA LYS A 178 -14.32 31.10 0.89
C LYS A 178 -14.17 29.65 0.43
N TYR A 179 -14.84 29.26 -0.65
CA TYR A 179 -14.64 27.93 -1.24
C TYR A 179 -13.22 27.77 -1.82
N ASP A 180 -12.64 28.79 -2.44
CA ASP A 180 -11.26 28.73 -2.93
C ASP A 180 -10.25 28.57 -1.78
N SER A 181 -10.48 29.25 -0.66
CA SER A 181 -9.70 29.08 0.57
C SER A 181 -9.81 27.66 1.12
N LEU A 182 -11.02 27.11 1.16
CA LEU A 182 -11.27 25.73 1.57
C LEU A 182 -10.62 24.71 0.60
N SER A 183 -10.62 25.00 -0.70
CA SER A 183 -9.96 24.18 -1.72
C SER A 183 -8.46 24.10 -1.47
N LYS A 184 -7.81 25.23 -1.13
CA LYS A 184 -6.39 25.27 -0.74
C LYS A 184 -6.12 24.43 0.51
N LYS A 185 -6.98 24.50 1.53
CA LYS A 185 -6.89 23.63 2.73
C LYS A 185 -6.97 22.15 2.34
N ASN A 186 -7.91 21.77 1.50
CA ASN A 186 -8.09 20.39 1.03
C ASN A 186 -6.91 19.89 0.15
N ILE A 187 -6.29 20.76 -0.65
CA ILE A 187 -5.08 20.41 -1.43
C ILE A 187 -3.90 20.12 -0.50
N ALA A 188 -3.74 20.94 0.55
CA ALA A 188 -2.68 20.81 1.55
C ALA A 188 -2.89 19.61 2.50
N PHE A 189 -4.10 19.09 2.60
CA PHE A 189 -4.41 17.91 3.40
C PHE A 189 -3.76 16.66 2.82
N LYS A 190 -2.74 16.14 3.52
CA LYS A 190 -1.98 14.92 3.18
C LYS A 190 -1.95 13.89 4.31
N ASP A 191 -2.71 14.11 5.38
CA ASP A 191 -2.66 13.30 6.59
C ASP A 191 -3.06 11.83 6.36
N GLY A 192 -3.75 11.52 5.27
CA GLY A 192 -3.98 10.13 4.85
C GLY A 192 -2.68 9.33 4.68
N GLU A 193 -1.55 9.96 4.36
CA GLU A 193 -0.25 9.30 4.21
C GLU A 193 0.28 8.69 5.53
N LYS A 194 -0.21 9.19 6.68
CA LYS A 194 0.18 8.74 8.03
C LYS A 194 -0.34 7.35 8.39
N LEU A 195 -1.42 6.90 7.72
CA LEU A 195 -1.97 5.56 7.93
C LEU A 195 -0.95 4.50 7.50
N SER A 196 -1.14 3.25 7.89
CA SER A 196 -0.29 2.14 7.48
C SER A 196 -0.99 1.23 6.46
N ASP A 197 -2.30 1.05 6.58
CA ASP A 197 -3.12 0.29 5.66
C ASP A 197 -3.29 1.01 4.30
N PRO A 198 -2.87 0.40 3.19
CA PRO A 198 -2.90 1.04 1.87
C PRO A 198 -4.33 1.34 1.38
N VAL A 199 -5.33 0.54 1.77
CA VAL A 199 -6.73 0.77 1.39
C VAL A 199 -7.27 1.98 2.11
N LEU A 200 -6.94 2.16 3.40
CA LEU A 200 -7.35 3.36 4.14
C LEU A 200 -6.72 4.62 3.53
N LYS A 201 -5.43 4.57 3.14
CA LYS A 201 -4.77 5.68 2.43
C LYS A 201 -5.48 6.05 1.14
N GLU A 202 -5.82 5.04 0.34
CA GLU A 202 -6.52 5.23 -0.92
C GLU A 202 -7.88 5.90 -0.69
N LYS A 203 -8.66 5.41 0.27
CA LYS A 203 -9.99 5.96 0.56
C LYS A 203 -9.96 7.38 1.11
N ILE A 204 -8.99 7.72 1.97
CA ILE A 204 -8.79 9.12 2.39
C ILE A 204 -8.38 10.02 1.21
N ASN A 205 -7.56 9.50 0.29
CA ASN A 205 -7.19 10.23 -0.92
C ASN A 205 -8.36 10.44 -1.88
N GLU A 206 -9.23 9.44 -2.05
CA GLU A 206 -10.45 9.55 -2.85
C GLU A 206 -11.46 10.51 -2.21
N PHE A 207 -11.65 10.45 -0.89
CA PHE A 207 -12.42 11.47 -0.16
C PHE A 207 -11.90 12.88 -0.48
N ARG A 208 -10.60 13.12 -0.36
CA ARG A 208 -9.98 14.43 -0.63
C ARG A 208 -10.22 14.88 -2.07
N LYS A 209 -10.14 13.98 -3.05
CA LYS A 209 -10.41 14.29 -4.46
C LYS A 209 -11.86 14.69 -4.66
N GLU A 210 -12.80 13.88 -4.20
CA GLU A 210 -14.23 14.11 -4.38
C GLU A 210 -14.69 15.38 -3.63
N LEU A 211 -14.24 15.59 -2.38
CA LEU A 211 -14.48 16.84 -1.64
C LEU A 211 -13.90 18.05 -2.39
N GLY A 212 -12.68 17.93 -2.92
CA GLY A 212 -12.05 19.00 -3.72
C GLY A 212 -12.88 19.38 -4.94
N LEU A 213 -13.44 18.38 -5.65
CA LEU A 213 -14.35 18.62 -6.76
C LEU A 213 -15.65 19.30 -6.28
N ALA A 214 -16.24 18.84 -5.18
CA ALA A 214 -17.44 19.44 -4.60
C ALA A 214 -17.24 20.93 -4.28
N ILE A 215 -16.14 21.26 -3.59
CA ILE A 215 -15.75 22.64 -3.25
C ILE A 215 -15.60 23.49 -4.52
N ASN A 216 -14.85 23.00 -5.51
CA ASN A 216 -14.59 23.75 -6.73
C ASN A 216 -15.88 24.00 -7.53
N TYR A 217 -16.80 23.05 -7.57
CA TYR A 217 -18.10 23.26 -8.20
C TYR A 217 -18.96 24.31 -7.47
N ARG A 218 -18.93 24.37 -6.13
CA ARG A 218 -19.58 25.47 -5.39
C ARG A 218 -18.94 26.83 -5.68
N SER A 219 -17.61 26.90 -5.70
CA SER A 219 -16.88 28.12 -6.08
C SER A 219 -17.24 28.57 -7.50
N ASN A 220 -17.30 27.62 -8.44
CA ASN A 220 -17.69 27.91 -9.81
C ASN A 220 -19.11 28.47 -9.89
N ALA A 221 -20.07 27.87 -9.17
CA ALA A 221 -21.44 28.37 -9.12
C ALA A 221 -21.49 29.86 -8.72
N ALA A 222 -20.73 30.25 -7.70
CA ALA A 222 -20.60 31.64 -7.26
C ALA A 222 -20.00 32.55 -8.33
N THR A 223 -18.89 32.10 -8.92
CA THR A 223 -18.17 32.83 -9.96
C THR A 223 -19.06 33.09 -11.18
N VAL A 224 -19.79 32.08 -11.67
CA VAL A 224 -20.59 32.24 -12.89
C VAL A 224 -21.82 33.10 -12.66
N VAL A 225 -22.47 33.03 -11.48
CA VAL A 225 -23.52 33.98 -11.09
C VAL A 225 -22.97 35.40 -11.13
N ASN A 226 -21.79 35.62 -10.53
CA ASN A 226 -21.16 36.93 -10.54
C ASN A 226 -20.83 37.44 -11.96
N GLN A 227 -20.40 36.57 -12.88
CA GLN A 227 -20.22 36.92 -14.29
C GLN A 227 -21.53 37.42 -14.94
N GLY A 228 -22.64 36.75 -14.64
CA GLY A 228 -23.97 37.13 -15.14
C GLY A 228 -24.41 38.49 -14.59
N LEU A 229 -24.20 38.71 -13.29
CA LEU A 229 -24.46 40.00 -12.65
C LEU A 229 -23.60 41.10 -13.27
N LYS A 230 -22.30 40.89 -13.47
CA LYS A 230 -21.41 41.88 -14.10
C LYS A 230 -21.67 42.12 -15.59
N GLY A 231 -22.55 41.34 -16.22
CA GLY A 231 -22.84 41.46 -17.66
C GLY A 231 -21.73 40.90 -18.55
N VAL A 232 -20.82 40.09 -18.00
CA VAL A 232 -19.75 39.41 -18.76
C VAL A 232 -20.33 38.34 -19.69
N ALA A 233 -21.46 37.74 -19.31
CA ALA A 233 -22.19 36.76 -20.10
C ALA A 233 -23.70 36.83 -19.79
N PRO A 234 -24.58 36.28 -20.66
CA PRO A 234 -26.03 36.31 -20.44
C PRO A 234 -26.42 35.62 -19.12
N MET A 235 -27.19 36.32 -18.28
CA MET A 235 -27.57 35.86 -16.93
C MET A 235 -28.25 34.50 -16.94
N LYS A 236 -29.18 34.24 -17.88
CA LYS A 236 -29.87 32.95 -17.98
C LYS A 236 -28.89 31.77 -18.09
N GLY A 237 -27.97 31.83 -19.04
CA GLY A 237 -26.99 30.76 -19.24
C GLY A 237 -26.04 30.59 -18.06
N ARG A 238 -25.68 31.69 -17.38
CA ARG A 238 -24.87 31.63 -16.16
C ARG A 238 -25.62 30.98 -14.99
N MET A 239 -26.92 31.22 -14.87
CA MET A 239 -27.77 30.61 -13.84
C MET A 239 -27.95 29.10 -14.08
N ASP A 240 -28.15 28.68 -15.34
CA ASP A 240 -28.22 27.26 -15.71
C ASP A 240 -26.89 26.54 -15.38
N GLU A 241 -25.74 27.19 -15.66
CA GLU A 241 -24.41 26.66 -15.33
C GLU A 241 -24.16 26.61 -13.82
N ALA A 242 -24.63 27.60 -13.07
CA ALA A 242 -24.55 27.62 -11.61
C ALA A 242 -25.33 26.47 -11.00
N LEU A 243 -26.57 26.24 -11.45
CA LEU A 243 -27.41 25.15 -10.98
C LEU A 243 -26.77 23.78 -11.28
N LYS A 244 -26.25 23.59 -12.49
CA LYS A 244 -25.52 22.36 -12.85
C LYS A 244 -24.28 22.16 -11.96
N SER A 245 -23.56 23.23 -11.64
CA SER A 245 -22.40 23.16 -10.75
C SER A 245 -22.83 22.76 -9.33
N VAL A 246 -23.94 23.31 -8.83
CA VAL A 246 -24.54 22.90 -7.55
C VAL A 246 -24.86 21.41 -7.54
N GLU A 247 -25.54 20.90 -8.57
CA GLU A 247 -25.89 19.47 -8.69
C GLU A 247 -24.66 18.55 -8.71
N LEU A 248 -23.64 18.91 -9.49
CA LEU A 248 -22.38 18.16 -9.54
C LEU A 248 -21.68 18.18 -8.18
N SER A 249 -21.72 19.31 -7.48
CA SER A 249 -21.17 19.42 -6.13
C SER A 249 -21.86 18.46 -5.15
N ASP A 250 -23.19 18.37 -5.20
CA ASP A 250 -23.98 17.46 -4.36
C ASP A 250 -23.65 15.97 -4.64
N GLN A 251 -23.44 15.60 -5.89
CA GLN A 251 -22.97 14.25 -6.22
C GLN A 251 -21.58 13.97 -5.63
N LYS A 252 -20.68 14.95 -5.73
CA LYS A 252 -19.29 14.82 -5.26
C LYS A 252 -19.17 14.77 -3.74
N ILE A 253 -19.99 15.52 -3.01
CA ILE A 253 -19.99 15.45 -1.54
C ILE A 253 -20.52 14.10 -1.04
N ILE A 254 -21.51 13.51 -1.72
CA ILE A 254 -22.00 12.16 -1.42
C ILE A 254 -20.89 11.13 -1.62
N ASN A 255 -20.19 11.15 -2.75
CA ASN A 255 -19.07 10.24 -3.00
C ASN A 255 -17.93 10.40 -1.99
N ALA A 256 -17.65 11.64 -1.56
CA ALA A 256 -16.70 11.90 -0.49
C ALA A 256 -17.15 11.22 0.82
N ALA A 257 -18.41 11.38 1.21
CA ALA A 257 -18.98 10.75 2.40
C ALA A 257 -18.94 9.21 2.35
N VAL A 258 -19.19 8.60 1.18
CA VAL A 258 -19.06 7.15 0.99
C VAL A 258 -17.64 6.68 1.29
N ASN A 259 -16.62 7.35 0.75
CA ASN A 259 -15.23 6.97 1.02
C ASN A 259 -14.86 7.09 2.50
N LEU A 260 -15.37 8.10 3.22
CA LEU A 260 -15.16 8.20 4.67
C LEU A 260 -15.87 7.08 5.43
N THR A 261 -17.09 6.75 5.03
CA THR A 261 -17.88 5.69 5.66
C THR A 261 -17.17 4.34 5.53
N GLU A 262 -16.54 4.08 4.38
CA GLU A 262 -15.73 2.87 4.19
C GLU A 262 -14.48 2.84 5.10
N VAL A 263 -13.81 3.99 5.29
CA VAL A 263 -12.70 4.12 6.25
C VAL A 263 -13.17 3.83 7.67
N GLU A 264 -14.25 4.47 8.09
CA GLU A 264 -14.82 4.35 9.45
C GLU A 264 -15.30 2.93 9.72
N THR A 265 -15.97 2.31 8.75
CA THR A 265 -16.41 0.90 8.83
C THR A 265 -15.21 -0.03 9.00
N LYS A 266 -14.16 0.14 8.19
CA LYS A 266 -12.96 -0.70 8.28
C LYS A 266 -12.20 -0.53 9.59
N LEU A 267 -12.25 0.66 10.19
CA LEU A 267 -11.67 0.96 11.50
C LEU A 267 -12.58 0.60 12.68
N GLY A 268 -13.81 0.13 12.43
CA GLY A 268 -14.80 -0.14 13.47
C GLY A 268 -15.19 1.12 14.25
N ILE A 269 -15.35 2.24 13.55
CA ILE A 269 -15.78 3.53 14.07
C ILE A 269 -17.21 3.76 13.58
N SER A 270 -18.10 4.14 14.50
CA SER A 270 -19.45 4.60 14.13
C SER A 270 -19.46 6.12 14.03
N ARG A 271 -20.04 6.63 12.93
CA ARG A 271 -20.23 8.07 12.73
C ARG A 271 -21.48 8.51 13.50
N ASN A 272 -21.30 9.31 14.54
CA ASN A 272 -22.39 9.97 15.27
C ASN A 272 -22.74 11.31 14.63
#